data_AF-A0A7S4ERT3-F1
#
_entry.id   AF-A0A7S4ERT3-F1
#
_cell.length_a   1.000
_cell.length_b   1.000
_cell.length_c   1.000
_cell.angle_alpha   90.00
_cell.angle_beta   90.00
_cell.angle_gamma   90.00
#
_symmetry.space_group_name_H-M   'P 1'
#
loop_
_entity.id
_entity.type
_entity.pdbx_description
1 polymer ?
#
loop_
_entity_poly.entity_id
_entity_poly.type
_entity_poly.pdbx_seq_one_letter_code
_entity_poly.pdbx_strand_id
1 'polypeptide(L)'
;CEQALHADVPQGPFAYVLSLTRWDERAFTGGETIIMQPQVLDYWRGFDSSSGLEFSDLLTSVPARFNQLTVFDARLPHGVRRVEGTRDPRRARLVLHGWFTEPEPHFEGALDEDGVMGALGPALARVGEAIGTPCVTGLLSVRVVVGASGVVERLERMVNT
;
A
#
# COMPACT_ATOMS: atom_id res chain seq x y z
N CYS A 1 -5.00 -8.85 -22.51
CA CYS A 1 -4.94 -9.38 -21.13
C CYS A 1 -5.51 -8.36 -20.16
N GLU A 2 -6.13 -8.79 -19.07
CA GLU A 2 -6.68 -7.91 -18.03
C GLU A 2 -6.57 -8.59 -16.66
N GLN A 3 -6.71 -7.80 -15.60
CA GLN A 3 -6.93 -8.30 -14.25
C GLN A 3 -8.14 -7.57 -13.69
N ALA A 4 -9.20 -8.31 -13.37
CA ALA A 4 -10.43 -7.76 -12.81
C ALA A 4 -10.18 -7.15 -11.42
N LEU A 5 -11.14 -6.37 -10.93
CA LEU A 5 -11.07 -5.80 -9.58
C LEU A 5 -10.98 -6.90 -8.53
N HIS A 6 -10.00 -6.79 -7.65
CA HIS A 6 -9.75 -7.68 -6.51
C HIS A 6 -8.99 -6.90 -5.42
N ALA A 7 -8.80 -7.51 -4.26
CA ALA A 7 -7.97 -6.96 -3.19
C ALA A 7 -6.99 -8.04 -2.72
N ASP A 8 -5.81 -7.62 -2.31
CA ASP A 8 -4.71 -8.51 -1.94
C ASP A 8 -4.53 -8.61 -0.41
N VAL A 9 -5.64 -8.47 0.32
CA VAL A 9 -5.67 -8.38 1.80
C VAL A 9 -4.82 -9.45 2.51
N PRO A 10 -4.81 -10.74 2.10
CA PRO A 10 -4.04 -11.75 2.82
C PRO A 10 -2.52 -11.68 2.61
N GLN A 11 -2.02 -10.87 1.67
CA GLN A 11 -0.62 -10.92 1.23
C GLN A 11 0.30 -9.97 1.99
N GLY A 12 -0.26 -8.93 2.63
CA GLY A 12 0.48 -7.94 3.42
C GLY A 12 -0.13 -6.54 3.31
N PRO A 13 0.46 -5.53 3.98
CA PRO A 13 -0.13 -4.19 4.08
C PRO A 13 -0.10 -3.40 2.76
N PHE A 14 0.89 -3.67 1.90
CA PHE A 14 1.09 -2.94 0.66
C PHE A 14 1.30 -3.88 -0.52
N ALA A 15 0.67 -3.53 -1.64
CA ALA A 15 0.96 -4.10 -2.95
C ALA A 15 1.81 -3.12 -3.75
N TYR A 16 2.64 -3.64 -4.65
CA TYR A 16 3.42 -2.82 -5.56
C TYR A 16 3.40 -3.32 -7.01
N VAL A 17 3.56 -2.38 -7.93
CA VAL A 17 3.79 -2.63 -9.34
C VAL A 17 4.96 -1.75 -9.80
N LEU A 18 6.08 -2.38 -10.14
CA LEU A 18 7.23 -1.75 -10.79
C LEU A 18 7.11 -1.96 -12.31
N SER A 19 6.94 -0.87 -13.07
CA SER A 19 6.79 -0.97 -14.51
C SER A 19 8.13 -0.99 -15.25
N LEU A 20 8.26 -1.96 -16.16
CA LEU A 20 9.35 -2.09 -17.13
C LEU A 20 8.84 -1.78 -18.55
N THR A 21 7.63 -1.25 -18.68
CA THR A 21 6.99 -0.98 -19.96
C THR A 21 7.51 0.33 -20.54
N ARG A 22 7.93 0.33 -21.81
CA ARG A 22 8.19 1.56 -22.57
C ARG A 22 6.86 2.23 -22.94
N TRP A 23 6.27 2.90 -21.96
CA TRP A 23 4.88 3.34 -22.00
C TRP A 23 4.57 4.27 -23.17
N ASP A 24 5.46 5.21 -23.49
CA ASP A 24 5.22 6.17 -24.57
C ASP A 24 5.42 5.57 -25.97
N GLU A 25 6.12 4.43 -26.07
CA GLU A 25 6.37 3.68 -27.33
C GLU A 25 5.40 2.48 -27.51
N ARG A 26 4.44 2.32 -26.59
CA ARG A 26 3.59 1.12 -26.56
C ARG A 26 2.73 0.99 -27.83
N ALA A 27 2.59 -0.24 -28.31
CA ALA A 27 1.73 -0.57 -29.46
C ALA A 27 0.35 -1.12 -29.04
N PHE A 28 -0.11 -0.73 -27.84
CA PHE A 28 -1.36 -1.17 -27.25
C PHE A 28 -2.03 -0.02 -26.46
N THR A 29 -3.33 -0.14 -26.23
CA THR A 29 -4.10 0.71 -25.31
C THR A 29 -4.41 -0.06 -24.04
N GLY A 30 -4.78 0.65 -22.97
CA GLY A 30 -5.01 0.06 -21.66
C GLY A 30 -3.72 -0.29 -20.92
N GLY A 31 -3.83 -1.16 -19.91
CA GLY A 31 -2.71 -1.57 -19.07
C GLY A 31 -2.41 -0.63 -17.90
N GLU A 32 -3.21 0.41 -17.68
CA GLU A 32 -3.16 1.21 -16.46
C GLU A 32 -3.54 0.34 -15.26
N THR A 33 -2.82 0.51 -14.16
CA THR A 33 -3.29 0.00 -12.86
C THR A 33 -4.46 0.88 -12.43
N ILE A 34 -5.58 0.27 -12.07
CA ILE A 34 -6.76 0.99 -11.59
C ILE A 34 -6.96 0.68 -10.12
N ILE A 35 -7.21 1.71 -9.32
CA ILE A 35 -7.36 1.60 -7.87
C ILE A 35 -8.66 2.31 -7.48
N MET A 36 -9.53 1.63 -6.75
CA MET A 36 -10.77 2.23 -6.26
C MET A 36 -10.48 3.35 -5.27
N GLN A 37 -11.15 4.48 -5.47
CA GLN A 37 -10.92 5.63 -4.63
C GLN A 37 -11.52 5.44 -3.24
N PRO A 38 -10.86 5.89 -2.16
CA PRO A 38 -11.31 5.64 -0.80
C PRO A 38 -12.74 6.11 -0.52
N GLN A 39 -13.18 7.24 -1.08
CA GLN A 39 -14.53 7.76 -0.88
C GLN A 39 -15.62 6.86 -1.47
N VAL A 40 -15.28 6.01 -2.44
CA VAL A 40 -16.23 5.08 -3.08
C VAL A 40 -16.52 3.90 -2.17
N LEU A 41 -15.60 3.56 -1.25
CA LEU A 41 -15.78 2.49 -0.29
C LEU A 41 -16.88 2.80 0.74
N ASP A 42 -17.25 4.08 0.88
CA ASP A 42 -18.40 4.55 1.66
C ASP A 42 -19.32 5.42 0.79
N TYR A 43 -19.74 4.83 -0.32
CA TYR A 43 -20.48 5.49 -1.41
C TYR A 43 -21.67 6.34 -0.94
N TRP A 44 -22.51 5.79 -0.04
CA TRP A 44 -23.76 6.44 0.35
C TRP A 44 -23.57 7.64 1.27
N ARG A 45 -22.46 7.72 2.02
CA ARG A 45 -22.20 8.84 2.93
C ARG A 45 -22.04 10.16 2.18
N GLY A 46 -21.54 10.13 0.95
CA GLY A 46 -21.33 11.31 0.09
C GLY A 46 -22.20 11.36 -1.16
N PHE A 47 -23.23 10.51 -1.25
CA PHE A 47 -24.03 10.39 -2.47
C PHE A 47 -24.84 11.65 -2.77
N ASP A 48 -24.70 12.15 -3.99
CA ASP A 48 -25.46 13.28 -4.53
C ASP A 48 -26.17 12.86 -5.82
N SER A 49 -27.50 12.73 -5.75
CA SER A 49 -28.33 12.36 -6.90
C SER A 49 -28.38 13.42 -8.02
N SER A 50 -27.86 14.63 -7.78
CA SER A 50 -27.80 15.69 -8.79
C SER A 50 -26.52 15.66 -9.64
N SER A 51 -25.55 14.82 -9.26
CA SER A 51 -24.26 14.68 -9.92
C SER A 51 -24.15 13.32 -10.62
N GLY A 52 -23.65 13.31 -11.86
CA GLY A 52 -23.28 12.08 -12.56
C GLY A 52 -22.02 11.45 -11.95
N LEU A 53 -21.76 10.18 -12.27
CA LEU A 53 -20.54 9.48 -11.88
C LEU A 53 -19.88 8.88 -13.10
N GLU A 54 -18.63 9.24 -13.29
CA GLU A 54 -17.78 8.74 -14.35
C GLU A 54 -16.69 7.82 -13.80
N PHE A 55 -16.00 7.12 -14.70
CA PHE A 55 -14.92 6.21 -14.35
C PHE A 55 -13.87 6.84 -13.43
N SER A 56 -13.48 8.09 -13.70
CA SER A 56 -12.47 8.83 -12.93
C SER A 56 -12.95 9.27 -11.56
N ASP A 57 -14.25 9.20 -11.27
CA ASP A 57 -14.79 9.48 -9.93
C ASP A 57 -14.74 8.22 -9.05
N LEU A 58 -14.75 7.05 -9.70
CA LEU A 58 -14.75 5.75 -9.05
C LEU A 58 -13.33 5.18 -8.86
N LEU A 59 -12.48 5.37 -9.87
CA LEU A 59 -11.20 4.70 -9.98
C LEU A 59 -10.09 5.68 -10.35
N THR A 60 -8.99 5.64 -9.61
CA THR A 60 -7.73 6.27 -10.01
C THR A 60 -7.04 5.39 -11.04
N SER A 61 -6.67 5.96 -12.20
CA SER A 61 -5.84 5.27 -13.20
C SER A 61 -4.39 5.71 -13.08
N VAL A 62 -3.49 4.76 -12.87
CA VAL A 62 -2.06 4.97 -12.81
C VAL A 62 -1.42 4.41 -14.09
N PRO A 63 -0.80 5.24 -14.94
CA PRO A 63 -0.08 4.74 -16.12
C PRO A 63 1.09 3.84 -15.69
N ALA A 64 1.52 2.92 -16.54
CA ALA A 64 2.66 2.04 -16.26
C ALA A 64 3.94 2.59 -16.92
N ARG A 65 4.37 3.80 -16.57
CA ARG A 65 5.57 4.42 -17.17
C ARG A 65 6.83 3.64 -16.84
N PHE A 66 7.82 3.66 -17.73
CA PHE A 66 9.08 2.94 -17.50
C PHE A 66 9.74 3.41 -16.20
N ASN A 67 10.20 2.46 -15.39
CA ASN A 67 10.85 2.71 -14.09
C ASN A 67 9.96 3.43 -13.06
N GLN A 68 8.64 3.32 -13.22
CA GLN A 68 7.68 3.81 -12.24
C GLN A 68 7.37 2.71 -11.23
N LEU A 69 7.58 3.00 -9.94
CA LEU A 69 7.10 2.18 -8.84
C LEU A 69 5.77 2.76 -8.32
N THR A 70 4.71 1.99 -8.44
CA THR A 70 3.41 2.28 -7.82
C THR A 70 3.26 1.41 -6.58
N VAL A 71 3.12 2.04 -5.40
CA VAL A 71 2.85 1.36 -4.13
C VAL A 71 1.49 1.84 -3.63
N PHE A 72 0.67 0.91 -3.15
CA PHE A 72 -0.65 1.24 -2.64
C PHE A 72 -1.09 0.23 -1.57
N ASP A 73 -2.07 0.63 -0.79
CA ASP A 73 -2.68 -0.20 0.24
C ASP A 73 -3.35 -1.43 -0.37
N ALA A 74 -2.94 -2.62 0.04
CA ALA A 74 -3.40 -3.89 -0.52
C ALA A 74 -4.90 -4.15 -0.28
N ARG A 75 -5.52 -3.41 0.66
CA ARG A 75 -6.95 -3.49 0.98
C ARG A 75 -7.82 -2.82 -0.07
N LEU A 76 -7.28 -1.87 -0.83
CA LEU A 76 -8.04 -1.15 -1.84
C LEU A 76 -8.36 -2.09 -3.03
N PRO A 77 -9.63 -2.21 -3.45
CA PRO A 77 -9.97 -2.92 -4.67
C PRO A 77 -9.25 -2.30 -5.88
N HIS A 78 -8.54 -3.13 -6.64
CA HIS A 78 -7.71 -2.68 -7.75
C HIS A 78 -7.63 -3.74 -8.85
N GLY A 79 -7.11 -3.36 -10.01
CA GLY A 79 -6.98 -4.22 -11.17
C GLY A 79 -6.11 -3.60 -12.26
N VAL A 80 -6.17 -4.18 -13.46
CA VAL A 80 -5.43 -3.69 -14.64
C VAL A 80 -6.40 -3.54 -15.80
N ARG A 81 -6.47 -2.33 -16.37
CA ARG A 81 -7.29 -2.08 -17.56
C ARG A 81 -6.88 -3.01 -18.67
N ARG A 82 -7.87 -3.56 -19.38
CA ARG A 82 -7.66 -4.47 -20.50
C ARG A 82 -6.67 -3.90 -21.50
N VAL A 83 -5.62 -4.67 -21.76
CA VAL A 83 -4.63 -4.40 -22.80
C VAL A 83 -5.20 -4.86 -24.14
N GLU A 84 -5.33 -3.93 -25.09
CA GLU A 84 -5.86 -4.15 -26.44
C GLU A 84 -4.89 -3.63 -27.52
N GLY A 85 -4.88 -4.25 -28.69
CA GLY A 85 -4.00 -3.88 -29.81
C GLY A 85 -3.12 -5.04 -30.28
N THR A 86 -1.81 -4.95 -30.06
CA THR A 86 -0.85 -5.96 -30.52
C THR A 86 -0.97 -7.32 -29.81
N ARG A 87 -0.66 -8.40 -30.54
CA ARG A 87 -0.51 -9.77 -30.00
C ARG A 87 0.96 -10.23 -29.96
N ASP A 88 1.92 -9.37 -30.33
CA ASP A 88 3.34 -9.67 -30.24
C ASP A 88 3.79 -9.56 -28.77
N PRO A 89 4.21 -10.65 -28.11
CA PRO A 89 4.60 -10.62 -26.70
C PRO A 89 5.82 -9.72 -26.43
N ARG A 90 6.65 -9.43 -27.44
CA ARG A 90 7.79 -8.50 -27.31
C ARG A 90 7.35 -7.05 -27.16
N ARG A 91 6.07 -6.75 -27.47
CA ARG A 91 5.44 -5.44 -27.30
C ARG A 91 4.43 -5.42 -26.15
N ALA A 92 4.49 -6.41 -25.25
CA ALA A 92 3.57 -6.51 -24.13
C ALA A 92 3.81 -5.44 -23.06
N ARG A 93 2.81 -5.25 -22.19
CA ARG A 93 2.99 -4.60 -20.89
C ARG A 93 3.83 -5.52 -20.01
N LEU A 94 4.97 -5.02 -19.55
CA LEU A 94 5.88 -5.74 -18.66
C LEU A 94 5.98 -5.01 -17.32
N VAL A 95 5.77 -5.75 -16.24
CA VAL A 95 5.88 -5.27 -14.86
C VAL A 95 6.48 -6.35 -13.96
N LEU A 96 7.09 -5.93 -12.87
CA LEU A 96 7.28 -6.75 -11.68
C LEU A 96 6.22 -6.33 -10.67
N HIS A 97 5.53 -7.28 -10.05
CA HIS A 97 4.52 -6.97 -9.03
C HIS A 97 4.65 -7.94 -7.87
N GLY A 98 4.18 -7.52 -6.71
CA GLY A 98 4.21 -8.31 -5.49
C GLY A 98 3.72 -7.51 -4.30
N TRP A 99 4.06 -8.01 -3.11
CA TRP A 99 3.60 -7.46 -1.85
C TRP A 99 4.77 -7.22 -0.91
N PHE A 100 4.62 -6.23 -0.06
CA PHE A 100 5.43 -6.13 1.15
C PHE A 100 4.82 -7.06 2.20
N THR A 101 5.63 -7.88 2.85
CA THR A 101 5.19 -8.72 3.96
C THR A 101 4.98 -7.90 5.22
N GLU A 102 4.44 -8.54 6.27
CA GLU A 102 4.33 -7.92 7.59
C GLU A 102 5.68 -7.33 8.03
N PRO A 103 5.70 -6.09 8.54
CA PRO A 103 6.93 -5.43 8.93
C PRO A 103 7.52 -6.12 10.15
N GLU A 104 8.80 -6.42 10.09
CA GLU A 104 9.59 -6.80 11.26
C GLU A 104 10.18 -5.54 11.93
N PRO A 105 10.39 -5.56 13.26
CA PRO A 105 11.11 -4.49 13.92
C PRO A 105 12.49 -4.28 13.28
N HIS A 106 12.80 -3.04 12.92
CA HIS A 106 14.14 -2.65 12.49
C HIS A 106 14.88 -2.03 13.67
N PHE A 107 16.09 -2.52 13.94
CA PHE A 107 16.94 -2.04 15.02
C PHE A 107 18.13 -1.26 14.47
N GLU A 108 18.38 -0.09 15.04
CA GLU A 108 19.55 0.74 14.76
C GLU A 108 20.13 1.25 16.10
N GLY A 109 21.40 0.96 16.37
CA GLY A 109 22.07 1.41 17.59
C GLY A 109 23.12 0.44 18.12
N ALA A 110 23.59 0.70 19.34
CA ALA A 110 24.63 -0.08 20.00
C ALA A 110 24.12 -1.29 20.80
N LEU A 111 22.81 -1.35 21.07
CA LEU A 111 22.17 -2.49 21.71
C LEU A 111 21.87 -3.56 20.66
N ASP A 112 22.02 -4.83 21.04
CA ASP A 112 21.55 -5.97 20.26
C ASP A 112 20.04 -6.18 20.44
N GLU A 113 19.47 -7.13 19.70
CA GLU A 113 18.03 -7.43 19.75
C GLU A 113 17.58 -7.76 21.17
N ASP A 114 18.31 -8.62 21.88
CA ASP A 114 18.00 -9.02 23.26
C ASP A 114 17.96 -7.81 24.21
N GLY A 115 18.89 -6.87 24.06
CA GLY A 115 18.94 -5.62 24.84
C GLY A 115 17.75 -4.69 24.60
N VAL A 116 17.07 -4.80 23.46
CA VAL A 116 15.91 -3.96 23.10
C VAL A 116 14.58 -4.67 23.37
N MET A 117 14.51 -5.99 23.23
CA MET A 117 13.27 -6.76 23.32
C MET A 117 12.55 -6.60 24.67
N GLY A 118 13.31 -6.48 25.76
CA GLY A 118 12.75 -6.23 27.10
C GLY A 118 11.99 -4.89 27.21
N ALA A 119 12.41 -3.88 26.46
CA ALA A 119 11.78 -2.57 26.42
C ALA A 119 10.64 -2.49 25.39
N LEU A 120 10.80 -3.20 24.27
CA LEU A 120 9.90 -3.14 23.12
C LEU A 120 8.50 -3.69 23.45
N GLY A 121 8.42 -4.86 24.08
CA GLY A 121 7.13 -5.49 24.43
C GLY A 121 6.20 -4.57 25.25
N PRO A 122 6.66 -4.03 26.40
CA PRO A 122 5.90 -3.07 27.19
C PRO A 122 5.58 -1.76 26.46
N ALA A 123 6.44 -1.31 25.54
CA ALA A 123 6.15 -0.14 24.71
C ALA A 123 4.98 -0.41 23.75
N LEU A 124 5.03 -1.53 23.02
CA LEU A 124 3.99 -1.93 22.08
C LEU A 124 2.65 -2.21 22.77
N ALA A 125 2.68 -2.79 23.98
CA ALA A 125 1.46 -2.98 24.79
C ALA A 125 0.76 -1.64 25.09
N ARG A 126 1.52 -0.62 25.53
CA ARG A 126 0.99 0.73 25.78
C ARG A 126 0.43 1.39 24.52
N VAL A 127 1.08 1.16 23.36
CA VAL A 127 0.56 1.63 22.07
C VAL A 127 -0.77 0.95 21.75
N GLY A 128 -0.86 -0.37 21.94
CA GLY A 128 -2.10 -1.13 21.74
C GLY A 128 -3.24 -0.65 22.64
N GLU A 129 -2.97 -0.41 23.93
CA GLU A 129 -3.93 0.16 24.88
C GLU A 129 -4.42 1.55 24.45
N ALA A 130 -3.51 2.40 23.96
CA ALA A 130 -3.85 3.76 23.51
C ALA A 130 -4.68 3.78 22.21
N ILE A 131 -4.49 2.81 21.30
CA ILE A 131 -5.32 2.66 20.09
C ILE A 131 -6.76 2.29 20.48
N GLY A 132 -6.92 1.46 21.51
CA GLY A 132 -8.23 1.07 22.05
C GLY A 132 -9.05 0.19 21.11
N THR A 133 -10.34 0.05 21.45
CA THR A 133 -11.32 -0.71 20.66
C THR A 133 -12.41 0.22 20.14
N PRO A 134 -12.86 0.08 18.87
CA PRO A 134 -12.50 -0.95 17.89
C PRO A 134 -11.08 -0.76 17.34
N CYS A 135 -10.48 -1.87 16.89
CA CYS A 135 -9.14 -1.84 16.34
C CYS A 135 -9.10 -0.94 15.10
N VAL A 136 -8.18 0.02 15.08
CA VAL A 136 -7.97 0.90 13.93
C VAL A 136 -7.44 0.06 12.76
N THR A 137 -8.05 0.21 11.59
CA THR A 137 -7.64 -0.52 10.39
C THR A 137 -6.72 0.39 9.57
N GLY A 138 -5.41 0.19 9.64
CA GLY A 138 -4.45 1.04 8.93
C GLY A 138 -3.00 0.70 9.27
N LEU A 139 -2.06 1.51 8.77
CA LEU A 139 -0.65 1.38 9.12
C LEU A 139 -0.28 2.41 10.18
N LEU A 140 0.23 1.92 11.32
CA LEU A 140 0.90 2.74 12.32
C LEU A 140 2.38 2.40 12.32
N SER A 141 3.23 3.41 12.06
CA SER A 141 4.67 3.28 12.25
C SER A 141 5.10 4.14 13.44
N VAL A 142 5.76 3.52 14.41
CA VAL A 142 6.33 4.16 15.59
C VAL A 142 7.81 3.85 15.68
N ARG A 143 8.59 4.82 16.16
CA ARG A 143 9.97 4.64 16.58
C ARG A 143 10.02 4.64 18.09
N VAL A 144 10.64 3.61 18.66
CA VAL A 144 10.90 3.50 20.10
C VAL A 144 12.38 3.75 20.33
N VAL A 145 12.71 4.79 21.10
CA VAL A 145 14.09 5.11 21.47
C VAL A 145 14.38 4.47 22.82
N VAL A 146 15.34 3.56 22.84
CA VAL A 146 15.78 2.83 24.04
C VAL A 146 17.15 3.35 24.44
N GLY A 147 17.27 3.82 25.69
CA GLY A 147 18.51 4.30 26.26
C GLY A 147 19.50 3.15 26.54
N ALA A 148 20.75 3.50 26.86
CA ALA A 148 21.80 2.51 27.16
C ALA A 148 21.46 1.58 28.34
N SER A 149 20.50 1.95 29.19
CA SER A 149 19.98 1.14 30.30
C SER A 149 18.97 0.07 29.86
N GLY A 150 18.60 0.01 28.57
CA GLY A 150 17.53 -0.86 28.08
C GLY A 150 16.13 -0.34 28.39
N VAL A 151 15.98 0.95 28.75
CA VAL A 151 14.68 1.57 29.07
C VAL A 151 14.22 2.49 27.95
N VAL A 152 12.92 2.49 27.67
CA VAL A 152 12.32 3.42 26.70
C VAL A 152 12.41 4.86 27.21
N GLU A 153 13.12 5.71 26.47
CA GLU A 153 13.25 7.14 26.76
C GLU A 153 12.25 7.97 25.97
N ARG A 154 11.94 7.56 24.74
CA ARG A 154 11.06 8.31 23.84
C ARG A 154 10.30 7.39 22.89
N LEU A 155 9.09 7.82 22.53
CA LEU A 155 8.29 7.20 21.48
C LEU A 155 7.89 8.28 20.47
N GLU A 156 8.18 8.04 19.20
CA GLU A 156 7.91 8.95 18.09
C GLU A 156 6.95 8.30 17.11
N ARG A 157 5.91 9.04 16.69
CA ARG A 157 5.05 8.61 15.59
C ARG A 157 5.73 8.97 14.27
N MET A 158 6.00 7.97 13.45
CA MET A 158 6.68 8.14 12.16
C MET A 158 5.66 8.37 11.04
N VAL A 159 4.66 7.50 10.94
CA VAL A 159 3.58 7.58 9.96
C VAL A 159 2.28 7.15 10.62
N ASN A 160 1.21 7.88 10.33
CA ASN A 160 -0.17 7.50 10.67
C ASN A 160 -1.03 7.87 9.46
N THR A 161 -1.52 6.85 8.75
CA THR A 161 -2.43 7.00 7.60
C THR A 161 -3.83 6.57 7.98
#